data_AF-A0A0F9C820-F1
#
_entry.id   AF-A0A0F9C820-F1
#
_cell.length_a   1.000
_cell.length_b   1.000
_cell.length_c   1.000
_cell.angle_alpha   90.00
_cell.angle_beta   90.00
_cell.angle_gamma   90.00
#
_symmetry.space_group_name_H-M   'P 1'
#
loop_
_entity.id
_entity.type
_entity.pdbx_description
1 polymer ?
#
loop_
_entity_poly.entity_id
_entity_poly.type
_entity_poly.pdbx_seq_one_letter_code
_entity_poly.pdbx_strand_id
1 'polypeptide(L)' 'MYICEICNTQTAPNVPCHVIQAETRDKTYPARPGANDPGGSGYETVREIHACPSCASVQT' A
#
# COMPACT_ATOMS: atom_id res chain seq x y z
N MET A 1 -2.03 -4.59 -19.02
CA MET A 1 -1.30 -5.84 -18.77
C MET A 1 -0.18 -5.54 -17.82
N TYR A 2 -0.08 -6.30 -16.74
CA TYR A 2 0.92 -6.18 -15.68
C TYR A 2 1.20 -7.57 -15.11
N ILE A 3 2.25 -7.70 -14.30
CA ILE A 3 2.51 -8.94 -13.55
C ILE A 3 1.98 -8.73 -12.13
N CYS A 4 1.11 -9.63 -11.67
CA CYS A 4 0.70 -9.65 -10.28
C CYS A 4 1.91 -10.01 -9.41
N GLU A 5 2.30 -9.16 -8.47
CA GLU A 5 3.47 -9.37 -7.62
C GLU A 5 3.24 -10.41 -6.50
N ILE A 6 1.99 -10.86 -6.31
CA ILE A 6 1.63 -11.91 -5.34
C ILE A 6 1.77 -13.30 -5.97
N CYS A 7 1.17 -13.51 -7.14
CA CYS A 7 1.15 -14.84 -7.79
C CYS A 7 2.02 -14.94 -9.05
N ASN A 8 2.70 -13.86 -9.45
CA ASN A 8 3.57 -13.75 -10.63
C ASN A 8 2.88 -14.03 -11.99
N THR A 9 1.56 -14.06 -12.02
CA THR A 9 0.80 -14.23 -13.28
C THR A 9 0.78 -12.94 -14.08
N GLN A 10 1.06 -13.04 -15.39
CA GLN A 10 0.85 -11.96 -16.34
C GLN A 10 -0.64 -11.80 -16.66
N THR A 11 -1.18 -10.60 -16.46
CA THR A 11 -2.62 -10.33 -16.63
C THR A 11 -2.99 -10.01 -18.07
N ALA A 12 -4.17 -10.45 -18.50
CA ALA A 12 -4.71 -10.09 -19.81
C ALA A 12 -5.01 -8.57 -19.93
N PRO A 13 -5.16 -8.03 -21.15
CA PRO A 13 -5.66 -6.67 -21.34
C PRO A 13 -7.01 -6.44 -20.63
N ASN A 14 -7.23 -5.23 -20.13
CA ASN A 14 -8.44 -4.80 -19.41
C ASN A 14 -8.76 -5.56 -18.10
N VAL A 15 -7.85 -6.39 -17.60
CA VAL A 15 -7.96 -6.92 -16.23
C VAL A 15 -7.61 -5.80 -15.23
N PRO A 16 -8.46 -5.49 -14.25
CA PRO A 16 -8.19 -4.45 -13.25
C PRO A 16 -6.91 -4.74 -12.46
N CYS A 17 -6.17 -3.68 -12.15
CA CYS A 17 -5.02 -3.75 -11.24
C CYS A 17 -5.43 -3.17 -9.89
N HIS A 18 -5.21 -3.94 -8.83
CA HIS A 18 -5.38 -3.46 -7.46
C HIS A 18 -4.01 -3.15 -6.87
N VAL A 19 -3.91 -2.02 -6.18
CA VAL A 19 -2.71 -1.64 -5.42
C VAL A 19 -2.96 -2.04 -3.97
N ILE A 20 -2.06 -2.85 -3.42
CA ILE A 20 -2.17 -3.34 -2.04
C ILE A 20 -0.94 -2.90 -1.26
N GLN A 21 -1.15 -2.48 -0.01
CA GLN A 21 -0.09 -2.17 0.93
C GLN A 21 0.61 -3.47 1.36
N ALA A 22 1.84 -3.69 0.89
CA ALA A 22 2.62 -4.87 1.22
C ALA A 22 3.40 -4.71 2.53
N GLU A 23 3.90 -3.51 2.80
CA GLU A 23 4.77 -3.24 3.95
C GLU A 23 4.42 -1.89 4.58
N THR A 24 4.42 -1.84 5.91
CA THR A 24 4.29 -0.61 6.71
C THR A 24 5.47 -0.43 7.63
N ARG A 25 5.68 0.81 8.08
CA ARG A 25 6.61 1.13 9.15
C ARG A 25 5.97 2.02 10.20
N ASP A 26 6.44 1.88 11.42
CA ASP A 26 6.15 2.85 12.48
C ASP A 26 6.83 4.18 12.18
N LYS A 27 6.07 5.27 12.36
CA LYS A 27 6.56 6.63 12.22
C LYS A 27 6.05 7.50 13.36
N THR A 28 6.99 8.19 14.00
CA THR A 28 6.68 9.27 14.95
C THR A 28 6.96 10.61 14.29
N TYR A 29 5.99 11.51 14.36
CA TYR A 29 6.09 12.88 13.89
C TYR A 29 6.23 13.82 15.09
N PRO A 30 7.25 14.68 15.11
CA PRO A 30 7.44 15.64 16.20
C PRO A 30 6.36 16.73 16.15
N ALA A 31 6.08 17.34 17.30
CA ALA A 31 5.20 18.49 17.40
C ALA A 31 5.73 19.67 16.56
N ARG A 32 4.83 20.40 15.93
CA ARG A 32 5.09 21.61 15.14
C ARG A 32 4.30 22.79 15.73
N PRO A 33 4.85 23.49 16.75
CA PRO A 33 4.14 24.55 17.47
C PRO A 33 3.69 25.72 16.58
N GLY A 34 4.50 26.08 15.57
CA GLY A 34 4.15 27.13 14.61
C GLY A 34 3.00 26.78 13.66
N ALA A 35 2.59 25.51 13.63
CA ALA A 35 1.47 25.02 12.83
C ALA A 35 0.27 24.57 13.71
N ASN A 36 0.31 24.79 15.03
CA ASN A 36 -0.65 24.25 16.00
C ASN A 36 -0.88 22.73 15.83
N ASP A 37 0.18 22.00 15.53
CA ASP A 37 0.16 20.55 15.32
C ASP A 37 0.93 19.86 16.46
N PRO A 38 0.27 19.07 17.32
CA PRO A 38 0.91 18.43 18.46
C PRO A 38 1.83 17.26 18.05
N GLY A 39 1.87 16.89 16.77
CA GLY A 39 2.55 15.68 16.31
C GLY A 39 1.74 14.42 16.66
N GLY A 40 2.37 13.26 16.51
CA GLY A 40 1.73 11.97 16.75
C GLY A 40 2.54 10.77 16.28
N SER A 41 2.00 9.58 16.50
CA SER A 41 2.58 8.32 16.04
C SER A 41 1.57 7.53 15.22
N GLY A 42 2.03 6.84 14.18
CA GLY A 42 1.21 5.97 13.36
C GLY A 42 2.05 5.13 12.41
N TYR A 43 1.38 4.42 11.50
CA TYR A 43 2.02 3.64 10.47
C TYR A 43 2.03 4.40 9.14
N GLU A 44 3.14 4.33 8.41
CA GLU A 44 3.23 4.78 7.02
C GLU A 44 3.35 3.56 6.10
N THR A 45 2.70 3.62 4.94
CA THR A 45 2.95 2.68 3.83
C THR A 45 4.38 2.83 3.34
N VAL A 46 5.12 1.72 3.32
CA VAL A 46 6.51 1.66 2.83
C VAL A 46 6.54 1.11 1.41
N ARG A 47 5.72 0.11 1.14
CA ARG A 47 5.67 -0.56 -0.15
C ARG A 47 4.25 -0.90 -0.52
N GLU A 48 3.93 -0.61 -1.77
CA GLU A 48 2.72 -1.08 -2.43
C GLU A 48 3.09 -2.06 -3.53
N ILE A 49 2.18 -3.00 -3.81
CA ILE A 49 2.34 -4.00 -4.85
C ILE A 49 1.11 -4.07 -5.75
N HIS A 50 1.32 -4.43 -7.00
CA HIS A 50 0.26 -4.70 -7.96
C HIS A 50 -0.28 -6.12 -7.81
N ALA A 51 -1.59 -6.24 -7.65
CA ALA A 51 -2.28 -7.51 -7.47
C ALA A 51 -3.42 -7.68 -8.47
N CYS A 52 -3.58 -8.91 -8.94
CA CYS A 52 -4.77 -9.31 -9.70
C CYS A 52 -6.01 -9.37 -8.79
N PRO A 53 -7.24 -9.30 -9.37
CA PRO A 53 -8.47 -9.27 -8.58
C PRO A 53 -8.60 -10.43 -7.58
N SER A 54 -8.14 -11.63 -7.94
CA SER A 54 -8.19 -12.80 -7.06
C SER A 54 -7.23 -12.71 -5.88
N CYS A 55 -6.03 -12.15 -6.07
CA CYS A 55 -5.07 -11.98 -4.98
C CYS A 55 -5.48 -10.80 -4.08
N ALA A 56 -6.09 -9.77 -4.66
CA ALA A 56 -6.57 -8.61 -3.92
C ALA A 56 -7.75 -8.93 -3.01
N SER A 57 -8.65 -9.84 -3.39
CA SER A 57 -9.81 -10.19 -2.56
C SER A 57 -9.48 -10.96 -1.28
N VAL A 58 -8.25 -11.49 -1.15
CA VAL A 58 -7.84 -12.33 0.00
C VAL A 58 -7.09 -11.52 1.06
N GLN A 59 -6.52 -10.36 0.70
CA GLN A 59 -5.81 -9.51 1.66
C GLN A 59 -6.82 -8.64 2.40
N THR A 60 -7.16 -9.04 3.63
CA THR A 60 -7.97 -8.28 4.60
C THR A 60 -7.11 -8.00 5.83
#